data_AF-A0A6G4W9C3-F1
#
_entry.id   AF-A0A6G4W9C3-F1
#
_cell.length_a   1.000
_cell.length_b   1.000
_cell.length_c   1.000
_cell.angle_alpha   90.00
_cell.angle_beta   90.00
_cell.angle_gamma   90.00
#
_symmetry.space_group_name_H-M   'P 1'
#
loop_
_entity.id
_entity.type
_entity.pdbx_description
1 polymer ?
#
loop_
_entity_poly.entity_id
_entity_poly.type
_entity_poly.pdbx_seq_one_letter_code
_entity_poly.pdbx_strand_id
1 'polypeptide(L)' 'MTRKRLFALLAFLSLLAFFGVVLRFVPRVDLGGAILLGIALAAYDLWIQLRPRRR' A
#
# COMPACT_ATOMS: atom_id res chain seq x y z
N MET A 1 -10.69 -8.31 -15.18
CA MET A 1 -9.98 -7.33 -14.34
C MET A 1 -10.25 -5.93 -14.86
N THR A 2 -11.08 -5.13 -14.18
CA THR A 2 -11.35 -3.73 -14.58
C THR A 2 -10.03 -2.95 -14.55
N ARG A 3 -9.70 -2.15 -15.57
CA ARG A 3 -8.45 -1.36 -15.66
C ARG A 3 -8.09 -0.64 -14.36
N LYS A 4 -9.10 -0.12 -13.65
CA LYS A 4 -8.98 0.52 -12.32
C LYS A 4 -8.34 -0.39 -11.25
N ARG A 5 -8.72 -1.67 -11.18
CA ARG A 5 -8.17 -2.64 -10.21
C ARG A 5 -6.71 -2.97 -10.49
N LEU A 6 -6.33 -3.04 -11.77
CA LEU A 6 -4.94 -3.27 -12.17
C LEU A 6 -4.05 -2.11 -11.74
N PHE A 7 -4.46 -0.87 -12.03
CA PHE A 7 -3.71 0.31 -11.62
C PHE A 7 -3.63 0.47 -10.10
N ALA A 8 -4.68 0.13 -9.35
CA ALA A 8 -4.67 0.15 -7.89
C ALA A 8 -3.64 -0.85 -7.31
N LEU A 9 -3.61 -2.08 -7.84
CA LEU A 9 -2.59 -3.07 -7.47
C LEU A 9 -1.18 -2.58 -7.78
N LEU A 10 -0.95 -2.03 -8.98
CA LEU A 10 0.35 -1.49 -9.37
C LEU A 10 0.79 -0.33 -8.47
N ALA A 11 -0.12 0.58 -8.14
CA ALA A 11 0.18 1.69 -7.23
C ALA A 11 0.57 1.18 -5.84
N PHE A 12 -0.16 0.20 -5.29
CA PHE A 12 0.14 -0.39 -3.99
C PHE A 12 1.48 -1.14 -3.99
N LEU A 13 1.78 -1.92 -5.03
CA LEU A 13 3.08 -2.60 -5.17
C LEU A 13 4.24 -1.60 -5.29
N SER A 14 4.04 -0.51 -6.03
CA SER A 14 5.05 0.56 -6.16
C SER A 14 5.31 1.25 -4.83
N LEU A 15 4.25 1.49 -4.04
CA LEU A 15 4.36 2.04 -2.69
C LEU A 15 5.16 1.11 -1.76
N LEU A 16 4.86 -0.19 -1.77
CA LEU A 16 5.59 -1.18 -0.99
C LEU A 16 7.06 -1.24 -1.39
N ALA A 17 7.37 -1.21 -2.69
CA ALA A 17 8.74 -1.22 -3.17
C ALA A 17 9.51 0.01 -2.70
N PHE A 18 8.94 1.21 -2.87
CA PHE A 18 9.55 2.46 -2.43
C PHE A 18 9.81 2.46 -0.92
N PHE A 19 8.80 2.14 -0.11
CA PHE A 19 8.97 2.11 1.34
C PHE A 19 9.89 0.99 1.82
N GLY A 20 9.95 -0.14 1.11
CA GLY A 20 10.93 -1.19 1.39
C GLY A 20 12.37 -0.68 1.26
N VAL A 21 12.64 0.13 0.23
CA VAL A 21 13.94 0.82 0.07
C VAL A 21 14.17 1.78 1.24
N VAL A 22 13.18 2.63 1.57
CA VAL A 22 13.32 3.59 2.67
C VAL A 22 13.61 2.88 4.01
N LEU A 23 12.88 1.82 4.34
CA LEU A 23 13.09 1.03 5.56
C LEU A 23 14.48 0.38 5.61
N ARG A 24 15.03 -0.02 4.45
CA ARG A 24 16.35 -0.64 4.37
C ARG A 24 17.48 0.35 4.54
N PHE A 25 17.36 1.55 3.96
CA PHE A 25 18.45 2.54 3.91
C PHE A 25 18.33 3.62 5.00
N VAL A 26 17.17 3.79 5.62
CA VAL A 26 16.93 4.80 6.66
C VAL A 26 16.45 4.10 7.95
N PRO A 27 17.36 3.57 8.77
CA PRO A 27 17.01 2.80 9.97
C PRO A 27 16.58 3.73 11.12
N ARG A 28 15.36 4.28 11.01
CA ARG A 28 14.71 5.05 12.07
C ARG A 28 13.43 4.34 12.48
N VAL A 29 13.31 3.99 13.77
CA VAL A 29 12.17 3.23 14.29
C VAL A 29 10.86 4.00 14.13
N ASP A 30 10.87 5.30 14.44
CA ASP A 30 9.69 6.17 14.32
C ASP A 30 9.19 6.26 12.86
N LEU A 31 10.14 6.34 11.92
CA LEU A 31 9.85 6.32 10.49
C LEU A 31 9.24 4.98 10.08
N GLY A 32 9.78 3.87 10.60
CA GLY A 32 9.25 2.53 10.37
C GLY A 32 7.80 2.39 10.83
N GLY A 33 7.47 2.92 12.01
CA GLY A 33 6.10 2.94 12.51
C GLY A 33 5.15 3.75 11.62
N ALA A 34 5.55 4.96 11.21
CA ALA A 34 4.76 5.80 10.32
C ALA A 34 4.52 5.14 8.94
N ILE A 35 5.56 4.50 8.39
CA ILE A 35 5.48 3.76 7.12
C ILE A 35 4.53 2.57 7.24
N LEU A 36 4.63 1.79 8.31
CA LEU A 36 3.75 0.63 8.53
C LEU A 36 2.28 1.04 8.66
N LEU A 37 1.99 2.14 9.38
CA LEU A 37 0.64 2.69 9.45
C LEU A 37 0.12 3.12 8.08
N GLY A 38 0.95 3.80 7.28
CA GLY A 38 0.60 4.19 5.92
C GLY A 38 0.30 2.98 5.01
N ILE A 39 1.15 1.95 5.06
CA ILE A 39 0.95 0.70 4.32
C ILE A 39 -0.34 0.01 4.77
N ALA A 40 -0.64 -0.03 6.06
CA ALA A 40 -1.85 -0.65 6.59
C ALA A 40 -3.12 0.06 6.08
N LEU A 41 -3.13 1.39 6.09
CA LEU A 41 -4.25 2.18 5.56
C LEU A 41 -4.41 2.01 4.04
N ALA A 42 -3.30 2.02 3.29
CA ALA A 42 -3.33 1.80 1.85
C ALA A 42 -3.82 0.38 1.49
N ALA A 43 -3.43 -0.63 2.27
CA ALA A 43 -3.91 -2.00 2.12
C ALA A 43 -5.42 -2.10 2.40
N TYR A 44 -5.90 -1.37 3.41
CA TYR A 44 -7.34 -1.31 3.73
C TYR A 44 -8.16 -0.67 2.60
N ASP A 45 -7.68 0.44 2.02
CA ASP A 45 -8.32 1.07 0.87
C ASP A 45 -8.36 0.11 -0.34
N LEU A 46 -7.23 -0.55 -0.64
CA LEU A 46 -7.16 -1.54 -1.70
C LEU A 46 -8.14 -2.70 -1.48
N TRP A 47 -8.27 -3.18 -0.24
CA TRP A 47 -9.23 -4.22 0.13
C TRP A 47 -10.67 -3.79 -0.14
N ILE A 48 -11.06 -2.58 0.27
CA ILE A 48 -12.40 -2.02 -0.01
C ILE A 48 -12.64 -1.93 -1.52
N GLN A 49 -11.66 -1.45 -2.27
CA GLN A 49 -11.78 -1.22 -3.71
C GLN A 49 -11.86 -2.54 -4.51
N LEU A 50 -11.21 -3.60 -4.03
CA LEU A 50 -11.27 -4.94 -4.59
C LEU A 50 -12.54 -5.70 -4.20
N ARG A 51 -13.13 -5.40 -3.02
CA ARG A 51 -14.35 -6.05 -2.56
C ARG A 51 -15.49 -5.79 -3.56
N PRO A 52 -16.21 -6.83 -4.03
CA PRO A 52 -17.39 -6.63 -4.86
C PRO A 52 -18.41 -5.84 -4.04
N ARG A 53 -18.80 -4.66 -4.53
CA ARG A 53 -19.91 -3.89 -3.96
C ARG A 53 -21.17 -4.74 -4.18
N ARG A 54 -21.60 -5.50 -3.17
CA ARG A 54 -22.95 -6.09 -3.18
C ARG A 54 -23.91 -4.90 -3.21
N ARG A 55 -24.55 -4.69 -4.35
CA ARG A 55 -25.68 -3.76 -4.47
C ARG A 55 -26.82 -4.26 -3.61
#